data_AF-A0A353G850-F1
#
_entry.id   AF-A0A353G850-F1
#
_cell.length_a   1.000
_cell.length_b   1.000
_cell.length_c   1.000
_cell.angle_alpha   90.00
_cell.angle_beta   90.00
_cell.angle_gamma   90.00
#
_symmetry.space_group_name_H-M   'P 1'
#
loop_
_entity.id
_entity.type
_entity.pdbx_description
1 polymer ?
#
loop_
_entity_poly.entity_id
_entity_poly.type
_entity_poly.pdbx_seq_one_letter_code
_entity_poly.pdbx_strand_id
1 'polypeptide(L)'
;TGTFHTEQALAYYGTKMVGGIHPAKGGSNWTGSKGESLPIFASVAEGKDVTGANASVIYVPPAGAAAAILEAIEAEIPLIVCI
;
A
#
# COMPACT_ATOMS: atom_id res chain seq x y z
N THR A 1 -7.27 -7.83 -6.47
CA THR A 1 -7.27 -8.06 -5.01
C THR A 1 -7.02 -6.76 -4.26
N GLY A 2 -5.94 -6.01 -4.56
CA GLY A 2 -5.60 -4.75 -3.87
C GLY A 2 -6.73 -3.71 -3.77
N THR A 3 -7.42 -3.38 -4.88
CA THR A 3 -8.57 -2.45 -4.85
C THR A 3 -9.66 -2.91 -3.89
N PHE A 4 -10.14 -4.15 -4.05
CA PHE A 4 -11.21 -4.71 -3.22
C PHE A 4 -10.86 -4.63 -1.72
N HIS A 5 -9.68 -5.10 -1.33
CA HIS A 5 -9.29 -5.08 0.08
C HIS A 5 -9.01 -3.67 0.61
N THR A 6 -8.57 -2.72 -0.24
CA THR A 6 -8.41 -1.32 0.16
C THR A 6 -9.77 -0.66 0.42
N GLU A 7 -10.77 -0.91 -0.43
CA GLU A 7 -12.14 -0.43 -0.21
C GLU A 7 -12.75 -1.02 1.07
N GLN A 8 -12.56 -2.33 1.30
CA GLN A 8 -13.03 -2.96 2.53
C GLN A 8 -12.29 -2.40 3.75
N ALA A 9 -10.97 -2.22 3.68
CA ALA A 9 -10.17 -1.64 4.74
C ALA A 9 -10.65 -0.22 5.11
N LEU A 10 -10.90 0.63 4.12
CA LEU A 10 -11.44 1.98 4.33
C LEU A 10 -12.86 1.96 4.91
N ALA A 11 -13.68 0.96 4.56
CA ALA A 11 -15.01 0.79 5.10
C ALA A 11 -15.03 0.25 6.55
N TYR A 12 -13.98 -0.48 6.96
CA TYR A 12 -13.84 -0.95 8.33
C TYR A 12 -13.48 0.19 9.28
N TYR A 13 -14.12 0.19 10.44
CA TYR A 13 -14.01 1.27 11.40
C TYR A 13 -12.58 1.42 11.92
N GLY A 14 -11.93 2.53 11.52
CA GLY A 14 -10.66 2.99 12.09
C GLY A 14 -9.38 2.62 11.34
N THR A 15 -9.45 1.78 10.30
CA THR A 15 -8.27 1.51 9.47
C THR A 15 -7.91 2.74 8.65
N LYS A 16 -6.63 3.12 8.68
CA LYS A 16 -6.12 4.28 7.94
C LYS A 16 -5.26 3.79 6.79
N MET A 17 -5.89 3.57 5.63
CA MET A 17 -5.15 3.40 4.38
C MET A 17 -4.64 4.79 3.98
N VAL A 18 -3.33 4.97 3.87
CA VAL A 18 -2.69 6.28 3.62
C VAL A 18 -2.07 6.40 2.23
N GLY A 19 -1.99 5.29 1.49
CA GLY A 19 -1.43 5.24 0.15
C GLY A 19 -1.32 3.82 -0.38
N GLY A 20 -0.88 3.69 -1.64
CA GLY A 20 -0.52 2.43 -2.28
C GLY A 20 0.84 2.52 -2.96
N ILE A 21 1.43 1.36 -3.28
CA ILE A 21 2.73 1.27 -3.95
C ILE A 21 2.56 0.63 -5.32
N HIS A 22 3.10 1.25 -6.37
CA HIS A 22 3.18 0.67 -7.69
C HIS A 22 4.29 1.34 -8.52
N PRO A 23 5.37 0.62 -8.91
CA PRO A 23 6.55 1.22 -9.53
C PRO A 23 6.27 2.09 -10.78
N ALA A 24 5.37 1.62 -11.65
CA ALA A 24 5.02 2.35 -12.88
C ALA A 24 3.90 3.39 -12.72
N LYS A 25 3.27 3.50 -11.55
CA LYS A 25 2.12 4.39 -11.30
C LYS A 25 2.37 5.38 -10.17
N GLY A 26 3.61 5.49 -9.69
CA GLY A 26 4.00 6.49 -8.71
C GLY A 26 3.64 7.91 -9.18
N GLY A 27 3.14 8.74 -8.27
CA GLY A 27 2.64 10.09 -8.54
C GLY A 27 1.20 10.16 -9.05
N SER A 28 0.55 9.02 -9.28
CA SER A 28 -0.90 8.97 -9.55
C SER A 28 -1.71 8.74 -8.28
N ASN A 29 -3.04 8.78 -8.41
CA ASN A 29 -3.95 8.40 -7.33
C ASN A 29 -4.68 7.11 -7.67
N TRP A 30 -4.89 6.27 -6.65
CA TRP A 30 -5.90 5.24 -6.66
C TRP A 30 -7.26 5.88 -6.35
N THR A 31 -8.31 5.41 -7.02
CA THR A 31 -9.70 5.84 -6.79
C THR A 31 -10.58 4.64 -6.47
N GLY A 32 -11.28 4.71 -5.34
CA GLY A 32 -12.27 3.73 -4.91
C GLY A 32 -13.65 3.97 -5.53
N SER A 33 -14.51 2.95 -5.47
CA SER A 33 -15.86 2.97 -6.03
C SER A 33 -16.80 3.99 -5.37
N LYS A 34 -16.49 4.47 -4.16
CA LYS A 34 -17.29 5.50 -3.46
C LYS A 34 -16.65 6.88 -3.51
N GLY A 35 -15.62 7.06 -4.34
CA GLY A 35 -14.93 8.34 -4.53
C GLY A 35 -13.77 8.59 -3.56
N GLU A 36 -13.36 7.60 -2.76
CA GLU A 36 -12.14 7.68 -1.98
C GLU A 36 -10.93 7.81 -2.90
N SER A 37 -9.92 8.57 -2.47
CA SER A 37 -8.68 8.71 -3.22
C SER A 37 -7.48 8.56 -2.30
N LEU A 38 -6.50 7.79 -2.74
CA LEU A 38 -5.24 7.57 -2.03
C LEU A 38 -4.07 7.77 -2.99
N PRO A 39 -2.97 8.39 -2.55
CA PRO A 39 -1.77 8.55 -3.38
C PRO A 39 -1.12 7.20 -3.66
N ILE A 40 -0.58 7.05 -4.87
CA ILE A 40 0.26 5.93 -5.26
C ILE A 40 1.71 6.41 -5.34
N PHE A 41 2.60 5.73 -4.64
CA PHE A 41 4.03 6.00 -4.62
C PHE A 41 4.79 4.97 -5.48
N ALA A 42 5.98 5.36 -5.96
CA ALA A 42 6.80 4.48 -6.78
C ALA A 42 7.53 3.43 -5.94
N SER A 43 7.77 3.73 -4.65
CA SER A 43 8.46 2.83 -3.71
C SER A 43 7.87 2.88 -2.31
N VAL A 44 8.08 1.82 -1.52
CA VAL A 44 7.65 1.77 -0.11
C VAL A 44 8.32 2.86 0.74
N ALA A 45 9.61 3.12 0.50
CA ALA A 45 10.37 4.15 1.21
C ALA A 45 9.74 5.55 1.02
N GLU A 46 9.47 5.94 -0.23
CA GLU A 46 8.78 7.20 -0.55
C GLU A 46 7.42 7.28 0.14
N GLY A 47 6.62 6.21 0.05
CA GLY A 47 5.31 6.15 0.68
C GLY A 47 5.39 6.31 2.20
N LYS A 48 6.35 5.67 2.85
CA LYS A 48 6.60 5.80 4.29
C LYS A 48 6.98 7.24 4.66
N ASP A 49 7.93 7.84 3.95
CA ASP A 49 8.43 9.18 4.27
C ASP A 49 7.34 10.25 4.14
N VAL A 50 6.48 10.14 3.13
CA VAL A 50 5.38 11.10 2.90
C VAL A 50 4.22 10.90 3.88
N THR A 51 3.87 9.64 4.18
CA THR A 51 2.62 9.34 4.91
C THR A 51 2.82 9.04 6.39
N GLY A 52 4.05 8.70 6.80
CA GLY A 52 4.33 8.15 8.13
C GLY A 52 3.78 6.74 8.34
N ALA A 53 3.51 5.97 7.27
CA ALA A 53 2.98 4.61 7.37
C ALA A 53 3.86 3.72 8.26
N ASN A 54 3.23 3.05 9.23
CA ASN A 54 3.89 2.11 10.15
C ASN A 54 3.49 0.65 9.90
N ALA A 55 2.65 0.39 8.89
CA ALA A 55 2.24 -0.93 8.49
C ALA A 55 2.10 -1.00 6.96
N SER A 56 2.39 -2.16 6.39
CA SER A 56 2.23 -2.47 4.96
C SER A 56 1.48 -3.78 4.78
N VAL A 57 0.59 -3.82 3.79
CA VAL A 57 -0.11 -5.03 3.37
C VAL A 57 0.19 -5.30 1.91
N ILE A 58 0.57 -6.53 1.60
CA ILE A 58 1.06 -6.94 0.27
C ILE A 58 -0.01 -7.78 -0.41
N TYR A 59 -0.54 -7.25 -1.50
CA TYR A 59 -1.48 -7.92 -2.41
C TYR A 59 -0.83 -8.30 -3.76
N VAL A 60 0.50 -8.33 -3.80
CA VAL A 60 1.30 -8.64 -5.00
C VAL A 60 1.22 -10.16 -5.28
N PRO A 61 1.07 -10.59 -6.55
CA PRO A 61 1.05 -12.01 -6.88
C PRO A 61 2.31 -12.76 -6.41
N PRO A 62 2.26 -14.09 -6.26
CA PRO A 62 3.37 -14.87 -5.68
C PRO A 62 4.74 -14.61 -6.30
N ALA A 63 4.80 -14.38 -7.62
CA ALA A 63 6.05 -14.10 -8.33
C ALA A 63 6.76 -12.81 -7.88
N GLY A 64 6.01 -11.82 -7.36
CA GLY A 64 6.55 -10.55 -6.88
C GLY A 64 6.46 -10.34 -5.37
N ALA A 65 5.78 -11.22 -4.64
CA ALA A 65 5.51 -11.05 -3.22
C ALA A 65 6.80 -10.98 -2.39
N ALA A 66 7.78 -11.85 -2.65
CA ALA A 66 9.06 -11.84 -1.94
C ALA A 66 9.81 -10.52 -2.11
N ALA A 67 9.84 -9.96 -3.33
CA ALA A 67 10.48 -8.68 -3.60
C ALA A 67 9.75 -7.53 -2.87
N ALA A 68 8.42 -7.53 -2.85
CA ALA A 68 7.63 -6.53 -2.13
C ALA A 68 7.84 -6.60 -0.60
N ILE A 69 8.00 -7.81 -0.04
CA ILE A 69 8.34 -7.97 1.38
C ILE A 69 9.73 -7.38 1.67
N LEU A 70 10.73 -7.71 0.84
CA LEU A 70 12.08 -7.17 1.00
C LEU A 70 12.10 -5.65 0.90
N GLU A 71 11.39 -5.06 -0.07
CA GLU A 71 11.27 -3.61 -0.20
C GLU A 71 10.67 -2.96 1.06
N ALA A 72 9.66 -3.58 1.66
CA ALA A 72 9.06 -3.08 2.90
C ALA A 72 9.97 -3.25 4.12
N ILE A 73 10.80 -4.29 4.16
CA ILE A 73 11.84 -4.48 5.19
C ILE A 73 12.93 -3.41 5.04
N GLU A 74 13.40 -3.16 3.82
CA GLU A 74 14.42 -2.15 3.52
C GLU A 74 13.94 -0.74 3.86
N ALA A 75 12.65 -0.46 3.64
CA ALA A 75 12.01 0.79 4.07
C ALA A 75 11.76 0.86 5.59
N GLU A 76 12.13 -0.17 6.35
CA GLU A 76 11.92 -0.30 7.80
C GLU A 76 10.45 -0.08 8.19
N ILE A 77 9.51 -0.74 7.50
CA ILE A 77 8.11 -0.78 7.91
C ILE A 77 7.96 -1.71 9.13
N PRO A 78 7.44 -1.23 10.27
CA PRO A 78 7.33 -2.03 11.49
C PRO A 78 6.48 -3.30 11.39
N LEU A 79 5.40 -3.27 10.61
CA LEU A 79 4.50 -4.41 10.43
C LEU A 79 4.23 -4.67 8.94
N ILE A 80 4.53 -5.89 8.48
CA ILE A 80 4.32 -6.30 7.09
C ILE A 80 3.40 -7.52 7.08
N VAL A 81 2.28 -7.43 6.37
CA VAL A 81 1.30 -8.52 6.22
C VAL A 81 1.25 -8.94 4.75
N CYS A 82 1.69 -10.15 4.43
CA CYS A 82 1.57 -10.73 3.09
C CYS A 82 0.39 -11.70 3.04
N ILE A 83 -0.45 -11.59 2.00
CA ILE A 83 -1.69 -12.36 1.83
C ILE A 83 -1.65 -13.11 0.50
#